data_AF-S4P8R1-F1
#
_entry.id   AF-S4P8R1-F1
#
_cell.length_a   1.000
_cell.length_b   1.000
_cell.length_c   1.000
_cell.angle_alpha   90.00
_cell.angle_beta   90.00
_cell.angle_gamma   90.00
#
_symmetry.space_group_name_H-M   'P 1'
#
loop_
_entity.id
_entity.type
_entity.pdbx_description
1 polymer ?
#
loop_
_entity_poly.entity_id
_entity_poly.type
_entity_poly.pdbx_seq_one_letter_code
_entity_poly.pdbx_strand_id
1 'polypeptide(L)'
;MLKSPVGVQRQLSDAVSIIGKSDFPEKWPGLISEMVEKFGTGDFHVINGVLRTAHSLFKRYRYEFKSQKLWEEIKHVLENIAKPLTDLFVATIDLTSKHANNPQALKVIYGSLVLICKVFYSLNLQDLPEFFEDNMSVWMPNLLNLLQVKVPCLETDDEGVMEQLRTEVCECAALYALRYEEEFAPYAPAFVNAVWQVLLTTGADPKYDALVSNALNFLSKVAEKNNYKSLFEDPA
;
A
#
# COMPACT_ATOMS: atom_id res chain seq x y z
N MET A 1 -19.34 -9.51 -10.58
CA MET A 1 -18.58 -8.69 -9.62
C MET A 1 -17.85 -7.53 -10.30
N LEU A 2 -16.88 -7.79 -11.19
CA LEU A 2 -15.95 -6.75 -11.67
C LEU A 2 -16.57 -5.69 -12.61
N LYS A 3 -17.80 -5.90 -13.09
CA LYS A 3 -18.56 -4.92 -13.88
C LYS A 3 -19.70 -4.25 -13.11
N SER A 4 -19.86 -4.58 -11.83
CA SER A 4 -20.92 -4.02 -10.98
C SER A 4 -20.56 -2.60 -10.51
N PRO A 5 -21.54 -1.76 -10.12
CA PRO A 5 -21.27 -0.45 -9.52
C PRO A 5 -20.41 -0.57 -8.26
N VAL A 6 -19.64 0.48 -7.93
CA VAL A 6 -18.64 0.47 -6.83
C VAL A 6 -19.23 -0.01 -5.49
N GLY A 7 -20.43 0.44 -5.12
CA GLY A 7 -21.09 0.01 -3.88
C GLY A 7 -21.38 -1.50 -3.86
N VAL A 8 -21.84 -2.06 -4.98
CA VAL A 8 -22.11 -3.51 -5.12
C VAL A 8 -20.81 -4.30 -5.16
N GLN A 9 -19.80 -3.77 -5.86
CA GLN A 9 -18.48 -4.39 -5.93
C GLN A 9 -17.86 -4.55 -4.54
N ARG A 10 -18.00 -3.54 -3.66
CA ARG A 10 -17.53 -3.62 -2.27
C ARG A 10 -18.21 -4.75 -1.49
N GLN A 11 -19.53 -4.87 -1.57
CA GLN A 11 -20.27 -5.93 -0.90
C GLN A 11 -19.88 -7.32 -1.42
N LEU A 12 -19.66 -7.44 -2.73
CA LEU A 12 -19.19 -8.68 -3.33
C LEU A 12 -17.75 -9.03 -2.93
N SER A 13 -16.84 -8.05 -2.84
CA SER A 13 -15.48 -8.26 -2.33
C SER A 13 -15.49 -8.75 -0.88
N ASP A 14 -16.39 -8.22 -0.04
CA ASP A 14 -16.55 -8.69 1.34
C ASP A 14 -17.12 -10.12 1.39
N ALA A 15 -18.07 -10.46 0.52
CA ALA A 15 -18.56 -11.83 0.37
C ALA A 15 -17.44 -12.80 -0.06
N VAL A 16 -16.58 -12.40 -1.00
CA VAL A 16 -15.41 -13.21 -1.39
C VAL A 16 -14.44 -13.40 -0.22
N SER A 17 -14.22 -12.37 0.62
CA SER A 17 -13.40 -12.49 1.84
C SER A 17 -14.00 -13.50 2.83
N ILE A 18 -15.33 -13.49 3.01
CA ILE A 18 -16.02 -14.45 3.90
C ILE A 18 -15.86 -15.88 3.38
N ILE A 19 -16.07 -16.12 2.08
CA ILE A 19 -15.88 -17.44 1.46
C ILE A 19 -14.40 -17.85 1.56
N GLY A 20 -13.49 -16.92 1.26
CA GLY A 20 -12.05 -17.14 1.32
C GLY A 20 -11.56 -17.61 2.70
N LYS A 21 -12.21 -17.20 3.80
CA LYS A 21 -11.83 -17.69 5.14
C LYS A 21 -11.97 -19.21 5.30
N SER A 22 -12.89 -19.84 4.58
CA SER A 22 -13.16 -21.28 4.68
C SER A 22 -12.53 -22.08 3.56
N ASP A 23 -12.47 -21.49 2.35
CA ASP A 23 -12.16 -22.23 1.13
C ASP A 23 -10.76 -21.91 0.56
N PHE A 24 -10.20 -20.73 0.87
CA PHE A 24 -8.87 -20.35 0.39
C PHE A 24 -7.78 -20.78 1.40
N PRO A 25 -6.66 -21.37 0.96
CA PRO A 25 -6.27 -21.65 -0.43
C PRO A 25 -6.68 -23.04 -0.96
N GLU A 26 -6.94 -24.01 -0.08
CA GLU A 26 -7.04 -25.44 -0.44
C GLU A 26 -8.20 -25.80 -1.39
N LYS A 27 -9.39 -25.22 -1.18
CA LYS A 27 -10.60 -25.50 -1.97
C LYS A 27 -10.83 -24.50 -3.10
N TRP A 28 -10.07 -23.41 -3.12
CA TRP A 28 -10.14 -22.38 -4.15
C TRP A 28 -8.74 -21.97 -4.66
N PRO A 29 -7.94 -22.90 -5.20
CA PRO A 29 -6.54 -22.65 -5.57
C PRO A 29 -6.38 -21.68 -6.74
N GLY A 30 -7.38 -21.58 -7.63
CA GLY A 30 -7.33 -20.69 -8.80
C GLY A 30 -7.56 -19.21 -8.50
N LEU A 31 -7.99 -18.85 -7.28
CA LEU A 31 -8.44 -17.50 -6.95
C LEU A 31 -7.37 -16.42 -7.24
N ILE A 32 -6.12 -16.65 -6.81
CA ILE A 32 -5.05 -15.66 -6.98
C ILE A 32 -4.68 -15.52 -8.45
N SER A 33 -4.55 -16.63 -9.18
CA SER A 33 -4.24 -16.61 -10.61
C SER A 33 -5.32 -15.87 -11.41
N GLU A 34 -6.61 -16.15 -11.14
CA GLU A 34 -7.74 -15.47 -11.78
C GLU A 34 -7.76 -13.97 -11.47
N MET A 35 -7.37 -13.57 -10.26
CA MET A 35 -7.25 -12.17 -9.86
C MET A 35 -6.10 -11.48 -10.62
N VAL A 36 -4.93 -12.10 -10.64
CA VAL A 36 -3.72 -11.58 -11.32
C VAL A 36 -3.95 -11.38 -12.82
N GLU A 37 -4.66 -12.29 -13.49
CA GLU A 37 -5.02 -12.13 -14.90
C GLU A 37 -5.74 -10.81 -15.19
N LYS A 38 -6.51 -10.29 -14.22
CA LYS A 38 -7.27 -9.05 -14.41
C LYS A 38 -6.40 -7.80 -14.34
N PHE A 39 -5.20 -7.86 -13.77
CA PHE A 39 -4.26 -6.74 -13.77
C PHE A 39 -3.85 -6.35 -15.19
N GLY A 40 -3.78 -7.31 -16.11
CA GLY A 40 -3.43 -7.07 -17.52
C GLY A 40 -4.56 -6.48 -18.38
N THR A 41 -5.75 -6.20 -17.84
CA THR A 41 -6.89 -5.72 -18.64
C THR A 41 -6.79 -4.26 -19.07
N GLY A 42 -6.00 -3.44 -18.36
CA GLY A 42 -5.95 -1.99 -18.55
C GLY A 42 -7.23 -1.25 -18.12
N ASP A 43 -8.25 -1.96 -17.63
CA ASP A 43 -9.49 -1.38 -17.13
C ASP A 43 -9.39 -1.16 -15.62
N PHE A 44 -9.24 0.10 -15.21
CA PHE A 44 -9.12 0.48 -13.81
C PHE A 44 -10.35 0.16 -12.96
N HIS A 45 -11.54 0.06 -13.55
CA HIS A 45 -12.74 -0.38 -12.81
C HIS A 45 -12.61 -1.85 -12.38
N VAL A 46 -12.08 -2.67 -13.29
CA VAL A 46 -11.81 -4.09 -13.06
C VAL A 46 -10.63 -4.27 -12.11
N ILE A 47 -9.51 -3.59 -12.37
CA ILE A 47 -8.29 -3.63 -11.54
C ILE A 47 -8.61 -3.22 -10.10
N ASN A 48 -9.33 -2.11 -9.90
CA ASN A 48 -9.73 -1.67 -8.57
C ASN A 48 -10.65 -2.66 -7.86
N GLY A 49 -11.52 -3.34 -8.61
CA GLY A 49 -12.33 -4.43 -8.06
C GLY A 49 -11.49 -5.56 -7.50
N VAL A 50 -10.50 -6.00 -8.27
CA VAL A 50 -9.60 -7.07 -7.85
C VAL A 50 -8.73 -6.64 -6.69
N LEU A 51 -8.16 -5.43 -6.72
CA LEU A 51 -7.35 -4.91 -5.61
C LEU A 51 -8.17 -4.77 -4.32
N ARG A 52 -9.45 -4.39 -4.39
CA ARG A 52 -10.36 -4.38 -3.23
C ARG A 52 -10.58 -5.77 -2.68
N THR A 53 -10.83 -6.76 -3.54
CA THR A 53 -10.96 -8.16 -3.12
C THR A 53 -9.67 -8.68 -2.49
N ALA A 54 -8.51 -8.40 -3.10
CA ALA A 54 -7.19 -8.73 -2.55
C ALA A 54 -7.00 -8.12 -1.17
N HIS A 55 -7.28 -6.82 -1.03
CA HIS A 55 -7.21 -6.15 0.27
C HIS A 55 -8.13 -6.81 1.30
N SER A 56 -9.40 -7.07 0.98
CA SER A 56 -10.33 -7.71 1.91
C SER A 56 -9.91 -9.14 2.29
N LEU A 57 -9.23 -9.87 1.40
CA LEU A 57 -8.72 -11.22 1.67
C LEU A 57 -7.49 -11.18 2.58
N PHE A 58 -6.52 -10.32 2.26
CA PHE A 58 -5.22 -10.26 2.96
C PHE A 58 -5.22 -9.35 4.19
N LYS A 59 -6.29 -8.57 4.43
CA LYS A 59 -6.43 -7.76 5.64
C LYS A 59 -6.39 -8.62 6.91
N ARG A 60 -6.80 -9.90 6.82
CA ARG A 60 -6.75 -10.83 7.96
C ARG A 60 -5.37 -11.17 8.47
N TYR A 61 -4.38 -11.12 7.58
CA TYR A 61 -2.98 -11.29 7.95
C TYR A 61 -2.53 -10.22 8.93
N ARG A 62 -3.28 -9.10 9.06
CA ARG A 62 -2.95 -8.04 9.99
C ARG A 62 -3.17 -8.37 11.46
N TYR A 63 -4.04 -9.33 11.76
CA TYR A 63 -4.47 -9.63 13.12
C TYR A 63 -4.48 -11.12 13.45
N GLU A 64 -4.34 -12.01 12.46
CA GLU A 64 -4.23 -13.44 12.72
C GLU A 64 -2.86 -13.80 13.32
N PHE A 65 -2.88 -14.73 14.28
CA PHE A 65 -1.67 -15.25 14.90
C PHE A 65 -0.91 -16.15 13.94
N LYS A 66 0.42 -16.13 14.07
CA LYS A 66 1.32 -17.00 13.30
C LYS A 66 0.94 -18.46 13.50
N SER A 67 0.73 -19.17 12.40
CA SER A 67 0.46 -20.61 12.36
C SER A 67 1.01 -21.18 11.06
N GLN A 68 1.31 -22.48 11.05
CA GLN A 68 1.80 -23.16 9.83
C GLN A 68 0.82 -22.98 8.66
N LYS A 69 -0.48 -23.11 8.93
CA LYS A 69 -1.52 -22.94 7.92
C LYS A 69 -1.54 -21.53 7.32
N LEU A 70 -1.42 -20.50 8.17
CA LEU A 70 -1.36 -19.11 7.70
C LEU A 70 -0.11 -18.86 6.84
N TRP A 71 1.02 -19.43 7.25
CA TRP A 71 2.28 -19.31 6.51
C TRP A 71 2.24 -19.98 5.14
N GLU A 72 1.68 -21.19 5.04
CA GLU A 72 1.49 -21.89 3.78
C GLU A 72 0.59 -21.11 2.81
N GLU A 73 -0.47 -20.50 3.35
CA GLU A 73 -1.34 -19.62 2.56
C GLU A 73 -0.61 -18.36 2.07
N ILE A 74 0.08 -17.64 2.95
CA ILE A 74 0.83 -16.43 2.60
C ILE A 74 1.89 -16.77 1.54
N LYS A 75 2.59 -17.88 1.69
CA LYS A 75 3.57 -18.34 0.69
C LYS A 75 2.92 -18.58 -0.67
N HIS A 76 1.81 -19.32 -0.71
CA HIS A 76 1.05 -19.54 -1.94
C HIS A 76 0.61 -18.23 -2.60
N VAL A 77 0.14 -17.25 -1.80
CA VAL A 77 -0.23 -15.92 -2.31
C VAL A 77 0.98 -15.22 -2.92
N LEU A 78 2.10 -15.15 -2.20
CA LEU A 78 3.30 -14.43 -2.60
C LEU A 78 3.89 -14.97 -3.92
N GLU A 79 3.96 -16.30 -4.06
CA GLU A 79 4.43 -16.98 -5.28
C GLU A 79 3.64 -16.57 -6.53
N ASN A 80 2.37 -16.18 -6.36
CA ASN A 80 1.48 -15.85 -7.47
C ASN A 80 1.26 -14.35 -7.68
N ILE A 81 1.28 -13.53 -6.62
CA ILE A 81 0.88 -12.11 -6.69
C ILE A 81 2.02 -11.11 -6.56
N ALA A 82 3.16 -11.46 -5.95
CA ALA A 82 4.18 -10.48 -5.58
C ALA A 82 4.77 -9.76 -6.81
N LYS A 83 5.16 -10.52 -7.84
CA LYS A 83 5.64 -9.95 -9.11
C LYS A 83 4.55 -9.18 -9.86
N PRO A 84 3.35 -9.75 -10.14
CA PRO A 84 2.30 -9.01 -10.84
C PRO A 84 1.85 -7.73 -10.14
N LEU A 85 1.79 -7.73 -8.80
CA LEU A 85 1.48 -6.52 -8.02
C LEU A 85 2.56 -5.44 -8.19
N THR A 86 3.83 -5.84 -8.19
CA THR A 86 4.96 -4.93 -8.39
C THR A 86 4.97 -4.35 -9.81
N ASP A 87 4.75 -5.18 -10.83
CA ASP A 87 4.62 -4.72 -12.21
C ASP A 87 3.44 -3.74 -12.36
N LEU A 88 2.29 -4.06 -11.73
CA LEU A 88 1.12 -3.19 -11.72
C LEU A 88 1.41 -1.86 -11.01
N PHE A 89 2.14 -1.88 -9.89
CA PHE A 89 2.52 -0.68 -9.14
C PHE A 89 3.34 0.27 -10.01
N VAL A 90 4.40 -0.24 -10.65
CA VAL A 90 5.27 0.55 -11.54
C VAL A 90 4.48 1.09 -12.73
N ALA A 91 3.67 0.25 -13.38
CA ALA A 91 2.83 0.68 -14.49
C ALA A 91 1.81 1.76 -14.08
N THR A 92 1.22 1.64 -12.90
CA THR A 92 0.25 2.61 -12.38
C THR A 92 0.92 3.96 -12.06
N ILE A 93 2.15 3.95 -11.53
CA ILE A 93 2.93 5.18 -11.34
C ILE A 93 3.22 5.86 -12.67
N ASP A 94 3.67 5.13 -13.69
CA ASP A 94 3.95 5.69 -15.01
C ASP A 94 2.70 6.37 -15.64
N LEU A 95 1.52 5.81 -15.38
CA LEU A 95 0.26 6.40 -15.81
C LEU A 95 -0.06 7.77 -15.17
N THR A 96 0.45 8.05 -13.97
CA THR A 96 0.27 9.38 -13.33
C THR A 96 0.87 10.49 -14.20
N SER A 97 2.02 10.23 -14.82
CA SER A 97 2.68 11.20 -15.70
C SER A 97 1.97 11.31 -17.04
N LYS A 98 1.53 10.18 -17.61
CA LYS A 98 0.80 10.14 -18.90
C LYS A 98 -0.56 10.84 -18.85
N HIS A 99 -1.21 10.81 -17.68
CA HIS A 99 -2.53 11.41 -17.47
C HIS A 99 -2.49 12.70 -16.64
N ALA A 100 -1.33 13.37 -16.53
CA ALA A 100 -1.14 14.56 -15.69
C ALA A 100 -2.18 15.69 -15.93
N ASN A 101 -2.73 15.78 -17.14
CA ASN A 101 -3.73 16.79 -17.52
C ASN A 101 -5.19 16.32 -17.41
N ASN A 102 -5.45 15.14 -16.82
CA ASN A 102 -6.79 14.58 -16.69
C ASN A 102 -7.10 14.29 -15.20
N PRO A 103 -7.73 15.23 -14.49
CA PRO A 103 -8.04 15.09 -13.07
C PRO A 103 -8.87 13.86 -12.74
N GLN A 104 -9.85 13.50 -13.58
CA GLN A 104 -10.71 12.34 -13.38
C GLN A 104 -9.90 11.03 -13.48
N ALA A 105 -9.00 10.93 -14.46
CA ALA A 105 -8.12 9.79 -14.59
C ALA A 105 -7.14 9.71 -13.41
N LEU A 106 -6.53 10.83 -13.01
CA LEU A 106 -5.61 10.86 -11.87
C LEU A 106 -6.30 10.43 -10.58
N LYS A 107 -7.54 10.84 -10.33
CA LYS A 107 -8.30 10.40 -9.16
C LYS A 107 -8.44 8.89 -9.11
N VAL A 108 -8.72 8.25 -10.25
CA VAL A 108 -8.81 6.79 -10.36
C VAL A 108 -7.45 6.12 -10.15
N ILE A 109 -6.40 6.64 -10.81
CA ILE A 109 -5.03 6.10 -10.74
C ILE A 109 -4.49 6.17 -9.31
N TYR A 110 -4.61 7.32 -8.65
CA TYR A 110 -4.19 7.48 -7.25
C TYR A 110 -5.03 6.62 -6.30
N GLY A 111 -6.34 6.49 -6.55
CA GLY A 111 -7.18 5.54 -5.81
C GLY A 111 -6.72 4.08 -5.95
N SER A 112 -6.19 3.69 -7.11
CA SER A 112 -5.56 2.37 -7.30
C SER A 112 -4.26 2.23 -6.51
N LEU A 113 -3.42 3.27 -6.50
CA LEU A 113 -2.17 3.28 -5.72
C LEU A 113 -2.46 3.12 -4.21
N VAL A 114 -3.52 3.74 -3.68
CA VAL A 114 -3.97 3.50 -2.29
C VAL A 114 -4.22 2.01 -2.03
N LEU A 115 -4.95 1.34 -2.93
CA LEU A 115 -5.26 -0.09 -2.78
C LEU A 115 -4.01 -0.96 -2.93
N ILE A 116 -3.09 -0.61 -3.82
CA ILE A 116 -1.81 -1.31 -3.99
C ILE A 116 -0.98 -1.21 -2.71
N CYS A 117 -0.84 -0.02 -2.11
CA CYS A 117 -0.15 0.17 -0.83
C CYS A 117 -0.78 -0.66 0.29
N LYS A 118 -2.12 -0.72 0.36
CA LYS A 118 -2.85 -1.55 1.33
C LYS A 118 -2.56 -3.04 1.20
N VAL A 119 -2.49 -3.54 -0.03
CA VAL A 119 -2.16 -4.93 -0.34
C VAL A 119 -0.69 -5.20 0.01
N PHE A 120 0.22 -4.32 -0.42
CA PHE A 120 1.64 -4.38 -0.10
C PHE A 120 1.88 -4.48 1.41
N TYR A 121 1.28 -3.58 2.21
CA TYR A 121 1.37 -3.61 3.67
C TYR A 121 0.91 -4.96 4.24
N SER A 122 -0.25 -5.47 3.79
CA SER A 122 -0.79 -6.74 4.28
C SER A 122 0.13 -7.94 3.98
N LEU A 123 0.78 -7.95 2.82
CA LEU A 123 1.68 -9.03 2.42
C LEU A 123 3.03 -8.99 3.14
N ASN A 124 3.46 -7.81 3.58
CA ASN A 124 4.74 -7.60 4.28
C ASN A 124 4.58 -7.56 5.80
N LEU A 125 3.38 -7.75 6.37
CA LEU A 125 3.22 -7.55 7.81
C LEU A 125 3.79 -8.71 8.63
N GLN A 126 3.50 -9.95 8.25
CA GLN A 126 3.85 -11.12 9.05
C GLN A 126 5.36 -11.36 9.06
N ASP A 127 5.99 -11.12 7.92
CA ASP A 127 7.43 -11.16 7.67
C ASP A 127 7.76 -10.41 6.37
N LEU A 128 9.04 -10.16 6.12
CA LEU A 128 9.53 -9.60 4.85
C LEU A 128 9.71 -10.73 3.83
N PRO A 129 8.89 -10.80 2.77
CA PRO A 129 9.08 -11.79 1.73
C PRO A 129 10.33 -11.50 0.89
N GLU A 130 11.11 -12.53 0.58
CA GLU A 130 12.33 -12.46 -0.25
C GLU A 130 12.11 -11.63 -1.54
N PHE A 131 10.99 -11.85 -2.23
CA PHE A 131 10.67 -11.06 -3.43
C PHE A 131 10.59 -9.56 -3.14
N PHE A 132 9.98 -9.12 -2.03
CA PHE A 132 9.86 -7.70 -1.72
C PHE A 132 11.18 -7.13 -1.20
N GLU A 133 11.98 -7.92 -0.48
CA GLU A 133 13.34 -7.58 -0.09
C GLU A 133 14.21 -7.27 -1.32
N ASP A 134 14.28 -8.21 -2.28
CA ASP A 134 15.03 -8.05 -3.54
C ASP A 134 14.56 -6.85 -4.37
N ASN A 135 13.29 -6.47 -4.23
CA ASN A 135 12.67 -5.38 -4.98
C ASN A 135 12.47 -4.10 -4.16
N MET A 136 13.11 -3.96 -2.99
CA MET A 136 13.02 -2.72 -2.19
C MET A 136 13.51 -1.49 -2.96
N SER A 137 14.52 -1.67 -3.82
CA SER A 137 15.04 -0.62 -4.70
C SER A 137 14.00 -0.11 -5.72
N VAL A 138 12.95 -0.89 -5.99
CA VAL A 138 11.81 -0.47 -6.81
C VAL A 138 10.73 0.15 -5.93
N TRP A 139 10.38 -0.50 -4.82
CA TRP A 139 9.27 -0.07 -3.97
C TRP A 139 9.56 1.23 -3.20
N MET A 140 10.69 1.31 -2.50
CA MET A 140 10.97 2.40 -1.56
C MET A 140 11.08 3.77 -2.25
N PRO A 141 11.81 3.93 -3.38
CA PRO A 141 11.87 5.22 -4.07
C PRO A 141 10.52 5.66 -4.63
N ASN A 142 9.72 4.70 -5.12
CA ASN A 142 8.39 4.98 -5.64
C ASN A 142 7.40 5.36 -4.52
N LEU A 143 7.41 4.67 -3.39
CA LEU A 143 6.62 5.04 -2.21
C LEU A 143 7.01 6.43 -1.70
N LEU A 144 8.31 6.73 -1.64
CA LEU A 144 8.80 8.06 -1.27
C LEU A 144 8.28 9.14 -2.23
N ASN A 145 8.33 8.89 -3.54
CA ASN A 145 7.77 9.81 -4.54
C ASN A 145 6.26 10.04 -4.32
N LEU A 146 5.49 8.99 -4.03
CA LEU A 146 4.05 9.10 -3.74
C LEU A 146 3.76 9.90 -2.46
N LEU A 147 4.66 9.88 -1.48
CA LEU A 147 4.55 10.70 -0.28
C LEU A 147 4.76 12.20 -0.60
N GLN A 148 5.74 12.50 -1.46
CA GLN A 148 6.21 13.86 -1.75
C GLN A 148 5.46 14.57 -2.88
N VAL A 149 4.90 13.81 -3.83
CA VAL A 149 4.28 14.38 -5.03
C VAL A 149 3.12 15.31 -4.67
N LYS A 150 3.06 16.44 -5.39
CA LYS A 150 1.95 17.40 -5.33
C LYS A 150 1.14 17.28 -6.60
N VAL A 151 -0.17 17.11 -6.43
CA VAL A 151 -1.11 16.94 -7.55
C VAL A 151 -2.23 17.95 -7.35
N PRO A 152 -2.05 19.21 -7.81
CA PRO A 152 -2.94 20.32 -7.45
C PRO A 152 -4.42 20.05 -7.75
N CYS A 153 -4.72 19.31 -8.82
CA CYS A 153 -6.10 18.99 -9.18
C CYS A 153 -6.79 17.97 -8.23
N LEU A 154 -6.04 17.34 -7.33
CA LEU A 154 -6.56 16.40 -6.33
C LEU A 154 -6.47 16.94 -4.88
N GLU A 155 -5.84 18.09 -4.64
CA GLU A 155 -5.73 18.69 -3.29
C GLU A 155 -7.06 19.25 -2.78
N THR A 156 -7.95 19.64 -3.69
CA THR A 156 -9.30 20.14 -3.39
C THR A 156 -10.37 19.05 -3.47
N ASP A 157 -9.99 17.78 -3.60
CA ASP A 157 -10.96 16.69 -3.66
C ASP A 157 -11.56 16.40 -2.29
N ASP A 158 -12.89 16.45 -2.19
CA ASP A 158 -13.62 16.19 -0.94
C ASP A 158 -13.38 14.75 -0.40
N GLU A 159 -13.03 13.80 -1.28
CA GLU A 159 -12.74 12.42 -0.90
C GLU A 159 -11.32 12.22 -0.33
N GLY A 160 -10.42 13.20 -0.46
CA GLY A 160 -9.09 13.19 0.16
C GLY A 160 -8.19 12.02 -0.29
N VAL A 161 -8.17 11.69 -1.59
CA VAL A 161 -7.41 10.54 -2.11
C VAL A 161 -5.90 10.67 -1.87
N MET A 162 -5.36 11.90 -1.91
CA MET A 162 -3.94 12.15 -1.65
C MET A 162 -3.59 11.93 -0.18
N GLU A 163 -4.46 12.35 0.73
CA GLU A 163 -4.31 12.13 2.18
C GLU A 163 -4.37 10.64 2.50
N GLN A 164 -5.30 9.91 1.89
CA GLN A 164 -5.39 8.45 2.01
C GLN A 164 -4.10 7.80 1.52
N LEU A 165 -3.59 8.18 0.34
CA LEU A 165 -2.36 7.61 -0.20
C LEU A 165 -1.17 7.83 0.73
N ARG A 166 -0.95 9.08 1.16
CA ARG A 166 0.16 9.42 2.05
C ARG A 166 0.04 8.68 3.38
N THR A 167 -1.19 8.49 3.88
CA THR A 167 -1.45 7.68 5.09
C THR A 167 -0.97 6.24 4.91
N GLU A 168 -1.37 5.57 3.82
CA GLU A 168 -0.94 4.19 3.56
C GLU A 168 0.57 4.08 3.32
N VAL A 169 1.19 5.08 2.68
CA VAL A 169 2.65 5.13 2.51
C VAL A 169 3.36 5.25 3.87
N CYS A 170 2.86 6.11 4.77
CA CYS A 170 3.39 6.20 6.14
C CYS A 170 3.24 4.88 6.91
N GLU A 171 2.12 4.17 6.75
CA GLU A 171 1.94 2.83 7.35
C GLU A 171 2.98 1.84 6.83
N CYS A 172 3.22 1.82 5.51
CA CYS A 172 4.24 0.95 4.90
C CYS A 172 5.65 1.30 5.40
N ALA A 173 6.01 2.58 5.42
CA ALA A 173 7.32 3.03 5.91
C ALA A 173 7.50 2.71 7.40
N ALA A 174 6.46 2.87 8.23
CA ALA A 174 6.51 2.55 9.67
C ALA A 174 6.69 1.06 9.92
N LEU A 175 6.04 0.21 9.12
CA LEU A 175 6.25 -1.23 9.17
C LEU A 175 7.73 -1.58 8.91
N TYR A 176 8.30 -1.06 7.83
CA TYR A 176 9.69 -1.34 7.45
C TYR A 176 10.69 -0.78 8.47
N ALA A 177 10.52 0.47 8.92
CA ALA A 177 11.38 1.05 9.95
C ALA A 177 11.33 0.28 11.29
N LEU A 178 10.19 -0.32 11.63
CA LEU A 178 10.03 -1.05 12.89
C LEU A 178 10.57 -2.48 12.80
N ARG A 179 10.22 -3.21 11.73
CA ARG A 179 10.43 -4.67 11.61
C ARG A 179 11.61 -5.07 10.73
N TYR A 180 11.97 -4.26 9.75
CA TYR A 180 12.96 -4.56 8.69
C TYR A 180 14.00 -3.44 8.63
N GLU A 181 14.55 -3.12 9.80
CA GLU A 181 15.37 -1.93 10.04
C GLU A 181 16.67 -1.96 9.24
N GLU A 182 17.29 -3.14 9.12
CA GLU A 182 18.55 -3.34 8.43
C GLU A 182 18.40 -3.05 6.93
N GLU A 183 17.36 -3.60 6.32
CA GLU A 183 17.05 -3.48 4.91
C GLU A 183 16.50 -2.08 4.58
N PHE A 184 15.76 -1.47 5.51
CA PHE A 184 15.17 -0.13 5.35
C PHE A 184 16.16 1.00 5.62
N ALA A 185 17.25 0.76 6.34
CA ALA A 185 18.21 1.79 6.75
C ALA A 185 18.69 2.73 5.63
N PRO A 186 18.98 2.26 4.40
CA PRO A 186 19.40 3.15 3.31
C PRO A 186 18.32 4.17 2.87
N TYR A 187 17.04 3.85 3.09
CA TYR A 187 15.91 4.66 2.65
C TYR A 187 15.37 5.56 3.76
N ALA A 188 15.57 5.17 5.03
CA ALA A 188 15.02 5.85 6.20
C ALA A 188 15.25 7.38 6.24
N PRO A 189 16.45 7.92 5.95
CA PRO A 189 16.69 9.37 6.03
C PRO A 189 15.77 10.19 5.11
N ALA A 190 15.54 9.69 3.89
CA ALA A 190 14.70 10.37 2.91
C ALA A 190 13.22 10.35 3.33
N PHE A 191 12.75 9.22 3.88
CA PHE A 191 11.39 9.12 4.43
C PHE A 191 11.19 10.01 5.65
N VAL A 192 12.15 10.07 6.59
CA VAL A 192 12.08 10.98 7.74
C VAL A 192 11.93 12.42 7.29
N ASN A 193 12.76 12.87 6.35
CA ASN A 193 12.66 14.22 5.81
C ASN A 193 11.29 14.46 5.15
N ALA A 194 10.83 13.54 4.30
CA ALA A 194 9.55 13.66 3.61
C ALA A 194 8.36 13.72 4.57
N VAL A 195 8.31 12.85 5.58
CA VAL A 195 7.26 12.84 6.60
C VAL A 195 7.28 14.12 7.43
N TRP A 196 8.46 14.62 7.78
CA TRP A 196 8.59 15.91 8.46
C TRP A 196 8.00 17.05 7.63
N GLN A 197 8.30 17.11 6.33
CA GLN A 197 7.72 18.12 5.44
C GLN A 197 6.20 17.97 5.30
N VAL A 198 5.67 16.75 5.27
CA VAL A 198 4.23 16.51 5.30
C VAL A 198 3.61 17.10 6.55
N LEU A 199 4.17 16.84 7.74
CA LEU A 199 3.65 17.38 9.00
C LEU A 199 3.70 18.92 9.05
N LEU A 200 4.76 19.54 8.52
CA LEU A 200 4.90 21.00 8.48
C LEU A 200 3.91 21.69 7.52
N THR A 201 3.46 20.99 6.48
CA THR A 201 2.59 21.55 5.44
C THR A 201 1.12 21.15 5.60
N THR A 202 0.82 20.24 6.53
CA THR A 202 -0.54 19.75 6.77
C THR A 202 -1.33 20.73 7.64
N GLY A 203 -2.58 21.03 7.24
CA GLY A 203 -3.47 21.92 7.97
C GLY A 203 -4.16 21.26 9.18
N ALA A 204 -4.97 22.03 9.89
CA ALA A 204 -5.69 21.57 11.09
C ALA A 204 -7.09 20.97 10.81
N ASP A 205 -7.41 20.65 9.55
CA ASP A 205 -8.70 20.06 9.17
C ASP A 205 -8.76 18.57 9.59
N PRO A 206 -9.89 18.10 10.17
CA PRO A 206 -10.07 16.70 10.57
C PRO A 206 -9.77 15.66 9.48
N LYS A 207 -9.89 16.01 8.20
CA LYS A 207 -9.52 15.08 7.10
C LYS A 207 -8.05 14.66 7.14
N TYR A 208 -7.19 15.42 7.80
CA TYR A 208 -5.77 15.14 7.94
C TYR A 208 -5.41 14.31 9.18
N ASP A 209 -6.35 14.05 10.09
CA ASP A 209 -6.07 13.38 11.38
C ASP A 209 -5.39 12.01 11.19
N ALA A 210 -5.88 11.22 10.24
CA ALA A 210 -5.32 9.91 9.93
C ALA A 210 -3.89 9.99 9.38
N LEU A 211 -3.63 10.98 8.52
CA LEU A 211 -2.31 11.22 7.95
C LEU A 211 -1.31 11.66 9.02
N VAL A 212 -1.68 12.66 9.82
CA VAL A 212 -0.84 13.18 10.91
C VAL A 212 -0.54 12.10 11.94
N SER A 213 -1.55 11.31 12.34
CA SER A 213 -1.37 10.21 13.28
C SER A 213 -0.37 9.16 12.78
N ASN A 214 -0.49 8.74 11.52
CA ASN A 214 0.41 7.75 10.93
C ASN A 214 1.82 8.31 10.65
N ALA A 215 1.93 9.58 10.26
CA ALA A 215 3.20 10.28 10.12
C ALA A 215 3.95 10.36 11.47
N LEU A 216 3.26 10.74 12.54
CA LEU A 216 3.84 10.75 13.89
C LEU A 216 4.21 9.36 14.38
N ASN A 217 3.39 8.34 14.09
CA ASN A 217 3.71 6.95 14.41
C ASN A 217 5.00 6.51 13.70
N PHE A 218 5.15 6.82 12.40
CA PHE A 218 6.39 6.55 11.68
C PHE A 218 7.60 7.20 12.37
N LEU A 219 7.55 8.51 12.63
CA LEU A 219 8.65 9.21 13.29
C LEU A 219 8.97 8.65 14.68
N SER A 220 7.94 8.27 15.46
CA SER A 220 8.11 7.60 16.75
C SER A 220 8.85 6.27 16.59
N LYS A 221 8.49 5.46 15.59
CA LYS A 221 9.15 4.17 15.33
C LYS A 221 10.59 4.33 14.90
N VAL A 222 10.88 5.33 14.09
CA VAL A 222 12.26 5.66 13.72
C VAL A 222 13.05 6.13 14.95
N ALA A 223 12.49 7.03 15.77
CA ALA A 223 13.15 7.56 16.95
C ALA A 223 13.41 6.52 18.05
N GLU A 224 12.58 5.47 18.14
CA GLU A 224 12.78 4.32 19.04
C GLU A 224 14.04 3.50 18.69
N LYS A 225 14.58 3.63 17.45
CA LYS A 225 15.73 2.85 16.99
C LYS A 225 17.03 3.63 17.11
N ASN A 226 18.02 3.03 17.77
CA ASN A 226 19.34 3.63 17.96
C ASN A 226 20.05 3.95 16.63
N ASN A 227 19.83 3.14 15.59
CA ASN A 227 20.47 3.33 14.28
C ASN A 227 20.00 4.59 13.55
N TYR A 228 18.86 5.16 13.94
CA TYR A 228 18.30 6.37 13.34
C TYR A 228 18.43 7.60 14.22
N LYS A 229 19.09 7.48 15.38
CA LYS A 229 19.22 8.58 16.35
C LYS A 229 19.88 9.82 15.73
N SER A 230 20.88 9.63 14.89
CA SER A 230 21.57 10.71 14.17
C SER A 230 20.67 11.50 13.21
N LEU A 231 19.51 10.97 12.82
CA LEU A 231 18.55 11.67 11.96
C LEU A 231 17.74 12.73 12.72
N PHE A 232 17.75 12.69 14.05
CA PHE A 232 17.05 13.64 14.93
C PHE A 232 17.99 14.47 15.81
N GLU A 233 19.30 14.30 15.64
CA GLU A 233 20.32 15.13 16.27
C GLU A 233 20.61 16.36 15.39
N ASP A 234 20.81 17.51 16.00
CA ASP A 234 21.16 18.75 15.27
C ASP A 234 22.51 18.53 14.53
N PRO A 235 22.66 18.99 13.28
CA PRO A 235 23.96 18.93 12.62
C PRO A 235 24.95 19.81 13.40
N ALA A 236 25.96 19.17 13.98
CA ALA A 236 27.07 19.84 14.65
C ALA A 236 27.89 20.71 13.70
#